data_AF-A0A6B3GM92-F1
#
_entry.id   AF-A0A6B3GM92-F1
#
_cell.length_a   1.000
_cell.length_b   1.000
_cell.length_c   1.000
_cell.angle_alpha   90.00
_cell.angle_beta   90.00
_cell.angle_gamma   90.00
#
_symmetry.space_group_name_H-M   'P 1'
#
loop_
_entity.id
_entity.type
_entity.pdbx_description
1 polymer ?
#
loop_
_entity_poly.entity_id
_entity_poly.type
_entity_poly.pdbx_seq_one_letter_code
_entity_poly.pdbx_strand_id
1 'polypeptide(L)'
;DMLPAGTTETSYARVFRHNLPARDARYVMLFMVNNQSNRRDVGWGWSKDGRTWTFAQQPLIRHSDVGANNISGAHLLPRGNSTYVVYHTGKETGGNMLITEVGNDFSRRNHLGLFYDSSNAAPENGRAAAPSFGTDRGVPYMVYEAGERLKGSICV
;
A
#
# COMPACT_ATOMS: atom_id res chain seq x y z
N ASP A 1 13.25 14.09 -13.11
CA ASP A 1 12.50 14.29 -11.85
C ASP A 1 12.43 13.02 -11.02
N MET A 2 12.62 13.17 -9.71
CA MET A 2 12.64 12.05 -8.75
C MET A 2 11.25 11.58 -8.30
N LEU A 3 10.16 12.24 -8.70
CA LEU A 3 8.79 11.87 -8.32
C LEU A 3 7.84 12.04 -9.52
N PRO A 4 6.64 11.43 -9.50
CA PRO A 4 5.62 11.67 -10.52
C PRO A 4 5.34 13.17 -10.69
N ALA A 5 5.19 13.65 -11.92
CA ALA A 5 4.90 15.06 -12.18
C ALA A 5 3.66 15.56 -11.41
N GLY A 6 3.75 16.77 -10.85
CA GLY A 6 2.66 17.38 -10.08
C GLY A 6 2.45 16.82 -8.67
N THR A 7 3.34 15.93 -8.19
CA THR A 7 3.33 15.45 -6.81
C THR A 7 3.55 16.62 -5.84
N THR A 8 2.66 16.77 -4.86
CA THR A 8 2.76 17.79 -3.80
C THR A 8 3.19 17.19 -2.46
N GLU A 9 2.89 15.92 -2.22
CA GLU A 9 3.21 15.22 -0.98
C GLU A 9 3.42 13.72 -1.25
N THR A 10 4.36 13.11 -0.52
CA THR A 10 4.49 11.65 -0.40
C THR A 10 4.66 11.26 1.06
N SER A 11 4.14 10.11 1.44
CA SER A 11 4.36 9.52 2.78
C SER A 11 4.11 8.01 2.76
N TYR A 12 4.20 7.33 3.92
CA TYR A 12 4.04 5.86 4.02
C TYR A 12 4.97 5.06 3.10
N ALA A 13 6.16 5.59 2.79
CA ALA A 13 7.12 4.90 1.94
C ALA A 13 7.66 3.64 2.62
N ARG A 14 7.61 2.51 1.92
CA ARG A 14 8.16 1.22 2.36
C ARG A 14 8.91 0.57 1.21
N VAL A 15 10.07 -0.02 1.52
CA VAL A 15 10.92 -0.71 0.55
C VAL A 15 10.87 -2.20 0.80
N PHE A 16 10.66 -2.96 -0.27
CA PHE A 16 10.58 -4.41 -0.26
C PHE A 16 11.63 -4.98 -1.21
N ARG A 17 12.27 -6.08 -0.79
CA ARG A 17 13.09 -6.86 -1.71
C ARG A 17 12.17 -7.62 -2.66
N HIS A 18 12.22 -7.27 -3.94
CA HIS A 18 11.38 -7.85 -4.98
C HIS A 18 12.09 -7.70 -6.32
N ASN A 19 12.39 -8.81 -6.99
CA ASN A 19 13.12 -8.78 -8.24
C ASN A 19 12.20 -8.40 -9.40
N LEU A 20 12.62 -7.43 -10.21
CA LEU A 20 11.98 -7.07 -11.49
C LEU A 20 13.03 -7.20 -12.60
N PRO A 21 13.24 -8.41 -13.17
CA PRO A 21 14.32 -8.66 -14.13
C PRO A 21 14.28 -7.74 -15.35
N ALA A 22 13.08 -7.47 -15.90
CA ALA A 22 12.90 -6.58 -17.04
C ALA A 22 13.29 -5.11 -16.76
N ARG A 23 13.53 -4.75 -15.49
CA ARG A 23 13.91 -3.40 -15.05
C ARG A 23 15.29 -3.38 -14.38
N ASP A 24 16.03 -4.48 -14.40
CA ASP A 24 17.30 -4.67 -13.67
C ASP A 24 17.21 -4.21 -12.19
N ALA A 25 16.09 -4.50 -11.54
CA ALA A 25 15.80 -4.03 -10.18
C ALA A 25 15.66 -5.18 -9.17
N ARG A 26 16.08 -4.91 -7.94
CA ARG A 26 16.05 -5.83 -6.78
C ARG A 26 15.14 -5.36 -5.65
N TYR A 27 14.73 -4.10 -5.70
CA TYR A 27 13.91 -3.47 -4.71
C TYR A 27 12.73 -2.76 -5.37
N VAL A 28 11.60 -2.82 -4.71
CA VAL A 28 10.41 -2.02 -5.02
C VAL A 28 10.11 -1.14 -3.81
N MET A 29 9.77 0.11 -4.08
CA MET A 29 9.20 1.02 -3.09
C MET A 29 7.72 1.22 -3.39
N LEU A 30 6.89 1.12 -2.36
CA LEU A 30 5.51 1.57 -2.38
C LEU A 30 5.40 2.80 -1.49
N PHE A 31 4.58 3.77 -1.89
CA PHE A 31 4.37 4.99 -1.11
C PHE A 31 3.01 5.59 -1.43
N MET A 32 2.49 6.40 -0.52
CA MET A 32 1.37 7.28 -0.80
C MET A 32 1.85 8.45 -1.65
N VAL A 33 1.11 8.78 -2.71
CA VAL A 33 1.31 10.00 -3.51
C VAL A 33 0.05 10.87 -3.46
N ASN A 34 0.24 12.18 -3.32
CA ASN A 34 -0.80 13.20 -3.39
C ASN A 34 -0.40 14.28 -4.39
N ASN A 35 -1.39 14.97 -4.94
CA ASN A 35 -1.20 16.10 -5.85
C ASN A 35 -2.19 17.23 -5.52
N GLN A 36 -2.30 18.23 -6.40
CA GLN A 36 -3.21 19.38 -6.20
C GLN A 36 -4.69 19.02 -6.08
N SER A 37 -5.12 17.85 -6.55
CA SER A 37 -6.50 17.36 -6.35
C SER A 37 -6.78 16.92 -4.91
N ASN A 38 -5.75 16.83 -4.07
CA ASN A 38 -5.81 16.41 -2.67
C ASN A 38 -6.44 15.02 -2.48
N ARG A 39 -6.14 14.10 -3.40
CA ARG A 39 -6.52 12.68 -3.37
C ARG A 39 -5.27 11.82 -3.32
N ARG A 40 -5.30 10.78 -2.47
CA ARG A 40 -4.14 9.92 -2.22
C ARG A 40 -4.27 8.60 -2.97
N ASP A 41 -3.23 8.29 -3.72
CA ASP A 41 -3.05 7.05 -4.47
C ASP A 41 -1.83 6.27 -3.94
N VAL A 42 -1.69 5.01 -4.37
CA VAL A 42 -0.46 4.24 -4.13
C VAL A 42 0.48 4.43 -5.31
N GLY A 43 1.57 5.15 -5.10
CA GLY A 43 2.70 5.25 -6.01
C GLY A 43 3.69 4.10 -5.85
N TRP A 44 4.57 3.94 -6.82
CA TRP A 44 5.63 2.94 -6.76
C TRP A 44 6.89 3.35 -7.54
N GLY A 45 8.01 2.75 -7.14
CA GLY A 45 9.29 2.89 -7.82
C GLY A 45 10.13 1.63 -7.63
N TRP A 46 11.25 1.56 -8.35
CA TRP A 46 12.16 0.43 -8.31
C TRP A 46 13.61 0.89 -8.28
N SER A 47 14.45 0.03 -7.73
CA SER A 47 15.88 0.26 -7.61
C SER A 47 16.67 -1.04 -7.69
N LYS A 48 17.87 -0.96 -8.27
CA LYS A 48 18.85 -2.05 -8.26
C LYS A 48 19.54 -2.20 -6.92
N ASP A 49 19.83 -1.08 -6.25
CA ASP A 49 20.71 -1.00 -5.08
C ASP A 49 20.03 -0.45 -3.82
N GLY A 50 18.78 -0.01 -3.92
CA GLY A 50 18.00 0.60 -2.84
C GLY A 50 18.38 2.06 -2.55
N ARG A 51 19.25 2.67 -3.36
CA ARG A 51 19.77 4.03 -3.17
C ARG A 51 19.40 4.94 -4.32
N THR A 52 19.58 4.48 -5.56
CA THR A 52 19.18 5.21 -6.76
C THR A 52 17.86 4.64 -7.26
N TRP A 53 16.86 5.52 -7.38
CA TRP A 53 15.47 5.12 -7.62
C TRP A 53 14.95 5.64 -8.95
N THR A 54 14.16 4.80 -9.63
CA THR A 54 13.28 5.20 -10.73
C THR A 54 11.84 5.06 -10.26
N PHE A 55 11.01 6.05 -10.55
CA PHE A 55 9.62 6.09 -10.12
C PHE A 55 8.68 6.07 -11.31
N ALA A 56 7.61 5.28 -11.19
CA ALA A 56 6.56 5.30 -12.20
C ALA A 56 5.87 6.66 -12.22
N GLN A 57 5.62 7.19 -13.41
CA GLN A 57 4.92 8.48 -13.56
C GLN A 57 3.40 8.37 -13.38
N GLN A 58 2.89 7.15 -13.27
CA GLN A 58 1.49 6.86 -12.98
C GLN A 58 1.41 6.05 -11.68
N PRO A 59 0.39 6.29 -10.84
CA PRO A 59 0.20 5.52 -9.62
C PRO A 59 0.03 4.03 -9.94
N LEU A 60 0.48 3.19 -9.00
CA LEU A 60 0.22 1.76 -9.03
C LEU A 60 -1.26 1.49 -8.87
N ILE A 61 -1.91 2.11 -7.89
CA ILE A 61 -3.34 1.93 -7.60
C ILE A 61 -3.93 3.32 -7.39
N ARG A 62 -5.03 3.62 -8.08
CA ARG A 62 -5.77 4.86 -7.86
C ARG A 62 -6.91 4.63 -6.87
N HIS A 63 -7.17 5.61 -6.02
CA HIS A 63 -8.34 5.62 -5.13
C HIS A 63 -9.64 5.43 -5.92
N SER A 64 -9.75 6.06 -7.10
CA SER A 64 -10.92 5.98 -7.98
C SER A 64 -11.19 4.56 -8.47
N ASP A 65 -10.14 3.79 -8.77
CA ASP A 65 -10.24 2.44 -9.33
C ASP A 65 -10.84 1.45 -8.31
N VAL A 66 -10.89 1.83 -7.03
CA VAL A 66 -11.40 1.03 -5.92
C VAL A 66 -12.54 1.71 -5.15
N GLY A 67 -13.11 2.78 -5.71
CA GLY A 67 -14.25 3.49 -5.12
C GLY A 67 -13.96 4.17 -3.78
N ALA A 68 -12.69 4.52 -3.51
CA ALA A 68 -12.27 5.16 -2.27
C ALA A 68 -11.99 6.65 -2.45
N ASN A 69 -12.07 7.44 -1.37
CA ASN A 69 -11.67 8.84 -1.37
C ASN A 69 -10.17 9.05 -1.29
N ASN A 70 -9.48 8.20 -0.53
CA ASN A 70 -8.05 8.23 -0.28
C ASN A 70 -7.59 6.81 0.04
N ILE A 71 -6.42 6.41 -0.49
CA ILE A 71 -5.76 5.15 -0.15
C ILE A 71 -4.31 5.38 0.24
N SER A 72 -3.80 4.58 1.18
CA SER A 72 -2.44 4.75 1.71
C SER A 72 -1.92 3.51 2.46
N GLY A 73 -0.69 3.58 2.98
CA GLY A 73 -0.13 2.59 3.89
C GLY A 73 0.10 1.23 3.25
N ALA A 74 0.44 1.22 1.96
CA ALA A 74 0.58 0.01 1.17
C ALA A 74 1.69 -0.92 1.68
N HIS A 75 1.42 -2.22 1.66
CA HIS A 75 2.37 -3.29 1.96
C HIS A 75 2.39 -4.32 0.84
N LEU A 76 3.60 -4.71 0.41
CA LEU A 76 3.78 -5.74 -0.61
C LEU A 76 3.73 -7.13 0.03
N LEU A 77 2.79 -7.96 -0.41
CA LEU A 77 2.56 -9.30 0.13
C LEU A 77 2.73 -10.35 -0.97
N PRO A 78 3.89 -11.02 -1.05
CA PRO A 78 4.06 -12.20 -1.89
C PRO A 78 3.28 -13.38 -1.29
N ARG A 79 2.44 -14.05 -2.10
CA ARG A 79 1.69 -15.22 -1.66
C ARG A 79 1.44 -16.17 -2.83
N GLY A 80 1.73 -17.46 -2.62
CA GLY A 80 1.66 -18.43 -3.70
C GLY A 80 2.60 -18.04 -4.85
N ASN A 81 2.06 -18.00 -6.08
CA ASN A 81 2.83 -17.64 -7.27
C ASN A 81 2.62 -16.19 -7.75
N SER A 82 2.01 -15.33 -6.93
CA SER A 82 1.74 -13.93 -7.29
C SER A 82 2.11 -12.96 -6.17
N THR A 83 1.96 -11.68 -6.50
CA THR A 83 2.29 -10.55 -5.63
C THR A 83 1.08 -9.64 -5.49
N TYR A 84 0.79 -9.27 -4.25
CA TYR A 84 -0.35 -8.46 -3.87
C TYR A 84 0.10 -7.19 -3.15
N VAL A 85 -0.73 -6.16 -3.19
CA VAL A 85 -0.58 -4.96 -2.39
C VAL A 85 -1.82 -4.82 -1.52
N VAL A 86 -1.60 -4.78 -0.21
CA VAL A 86 -2.66 -4.49 0.78
C VAL A 86 -2.47 -3.07 1.29
N TYR A 87 -3.54 -2.29 1.34
CA TYR A 87 -3.54 -0.86 1.68
C TYR A 87 -4.86 -0.50 2.35
N HIS A 88 -4.93 0.66 3.01
CA HIS A 88 -6.13 1.09 3.73
C HIS A 88 -6.82 2.26 3.07
N THR A 89 -8.14 2.37 3.29
CA THR A 89 -8.95 3.52 2.96
C THR A 89 -9.04 4.47 4.15
N GLY A 90 -9.37 5.74 3.88
CA GLY A 90 -9.80 6.66 4.93
C GLY A 90 -11.14 6.24 5.52
N LYS A 91 -11.41 6.70 6.76
CA LYS A 91 -12.66 6.40 7.48
C LYS A 91 -13.91 6.91 6.74
N GLU A 92 -13.76 7.98 5.97
CA GLU A 92 -14.78 8.51 5.07
C GLU A 92 -15.20 7.54 3.96
N THR A 93 -14.42 6.48 3.73
CA THR A 93 -14.75 5.38 2.82
C THR A 93 -14.57 4.03 3.52
N GLY A 94 -15.00 3.96 4.79
CA GLY A 94 -15.10 2.72 5.57
C GLY A 94 -13.91 2.43 6.48
N GLY A 95 -12.73 3.04 6.26
CA GLY A 95 -11.56 2.80 7.11
C GLY A 95 -11.02 1.37 7.05
N ASN A 96 -11.31 0.68 5.95
CA ASN A 96 -11.03 -0.73 5.75
C ASN A 96 -9.69 -0.96 5.04
N MET A 97 -9.24 -2.20 5.01
CA MET A 97 -8.12 -2.59 4.15
C MET A 97 -8.63 -3.27 2.88
N LEU A 98 -8.03 -2.89 1.75
CA LEU A 98 -8.30 -3.47 0.43
C LEU A 98 -7.05 -4.20 -0.08
N ILE A 99 -7.25 -5.10 -1.04
CA ILE A 99 -6.17 -5.86 -1.68
C ILE A 99 -6.27 -5.80 -3.21
N THR A 100 -5.12 -5.61 -3.85
CA THR A 100 -4.95 -5.67 -5.31
C THR A 100 -3.82 -6.62 -5.67
N GLU A 101 -4.07 -7.53 -6.60
CA GLU A 101 -3.03 -8.33 -7.22
C GLU A 101 -2.31 -7.50 -8.30
N VAL A 102 -0.99 -7.39 -8.18
CA VAL A 102 -0.14 -6.63 -9.11
C VAL A 102 0.71 -7.53 -10.02
N GLY A 103 0.79 -8.82 -9.70
CA GLY A 103 1.65 -9.77 -10.40
C GLY A 103 3.12 -9.53 -10.10
N ASN A 104 3.97 -10.53 -10.37
CA ASN A 104 5.38 -10.47 -9.99
C ASN A 104 6.18 -9.41 -10.77
N ASP A 105 5.68 -8.94 -11.92
CA ASP A 105 6.31 -7.91 -12.74
C ASP A 105 5.62 -6.53 -12.64
N PHE A 106 4.59 -6.42 -11.78
CA PHE A 106 3.77 -5.24 -11.57
C PHE A 106 2.99 -4.81 -12.83
N SER A 107 2.66 -5.74 -13.72
CA SER A 107 1.84 -5.49 -14.91
C SER A 107 0.33 -5.56 -14.65
N ARG A 108 -0.12 -6.22 -13.57
CA ARG A 108 -1.54 -6.43 -13.26
C ARG A 108 -2.10 -5.33 -12.36
N ARG A 109 -3.42 -5.14 -12.41
CA ARG A 109 -4.20 -4.25 -11.54
C ARG A 109 -5.53 -4.91 -11.18
N ASN A 110 -5.47 -6.14 -10.69
CA ASN A 110 -6.68 -6.90 -10.37
C ASN A 110 -7.12 -6.57 -8.94
N HIS A 111 -8.09 -5.66 -8.81
CA HIS A 111 -8.62 -5.19 -7.53
C HIS A 111 -9.57 -6.24 -6.94
N LEU A 112 -9.14 -6.91 -5.87
CA LEU A 112 -9.88 -8.04 -5.28
C LEU A 112 -10.91 -7.58 -4.24
N GLY A 113 -10.93 -6.28 -3.92
CA GLY A 113 -11.87 -5.69 -2.96
C GLY A 113 -11.38 -5.77 -1.53
N LEU A 114 -12.32 -6.07 -0.61
CA LEU A 114 -12.11 -6.04 0.83
C LEU A 114 -11.15 -7.13 1.28
N PHE A 115 -10.10 -6.72 1.99
CA PHE A 115 -9.16 -7.61 2.67
C PHE A 115 -9.48 -7.75 4.15
N TYR A 116 -9.78 -6.62 4.80
CA TYR A 116 -10.09 -6.56 6.22
C TYR A 116 -11.15 -5.50 6.47
N ASP A 117 -12.24 -5.92 7.11
CA ASP A 117 -13.36 -5.06 7.50
C ASP A 117 -13.13 -4.52 8.91
N SER A 118 -12.99 -3.21 9.04
CA SER A 118 -12.75 -2.58 10.34
C SER A 118 -14.04 -2.52 11.16
N SER A 119 -13.93 -2.88 12.43
CA SER A 119 -15.03 -2.82 13.39
C SER A 119 -15.28 -1.37 13.82
N ASN A 120 -16.56 -1.04 14.00
CA ASN A 120 -16.96 0.22 14.64
C ASN A 120 -16.70 0.22 16.16
N ALA A 121 -16.41 -0.94 16.76
CA ALA A 121 -16.03 -1.04 18.17
C ALA A 121 -14.53 -0.79 18.37
N ALA A 122 -14.13 -0.51 19.61
CA ALA A 122 -12.73 -0.47 19.99
C ALA A 122 -12.05 -1.83 19.73
N PRO A 123 -10.75 -1.85 19.33
CA PRO A 123 -9.85 -0.70 19.23
C PRO A 123 -9.93 0.08 17.90
N GLU A 124 -10.58 -0.47 16.88
CA GLU A 124 -10.56 0.06 15.52
C GLU A 124 -11.42 1.31 15.34
N ASN A 125 -12.55 1.40 16.04
CA ASN A 125 -13.43 2.56 15.99
C ASN A 125 -13.71 3.02 14.55
N GLY A 126 -13.87 2.08 13.62
CA GLY A 126 -14.12 2.28 12.19
C GLY A 126 -12.87 2.59 11.36
N ARG A 127 -11.66 2.25 11.83
CA ARG A 127 -10.43 2.33 11.02
C ARG A 127 -9.39 1.27 11.40
N ALA A 128 -8.93 0.54 10.39
CA ALA A 128 -7.75 -0.31 10.41
C ALA A 128 -6.79 0.13 9.30
N ALA A 129 -5.52 0.38 9.63
CA ALA A 129 -4.59 1.06 8.73
C ALA A 129 -3.15 0.55 8.78
N ALA A 130 -2.38 0.97 7.77
CA ALA A 130 -0.94 0.76 7.64
C ALA A 130 -0.46 -0.69 7.91
N PRO A 131 -1.12 -1.72 7.34
CA PRO A 131 -0.85 -3.12 7.66
C PRO A 131 0.59 -3.50 7.40
N SER A 132 1.13 -4.39 8.22
CA SER A 132 2.42 -5.04 8.04
C SER A 132 2.30 -6.53 8.28
N PHE A 133 2.81 -7.32 7.35
CA PHE A 133 2.69 -8.77 7.41
C PHE A 133 4.01 -9.41 7.81
N GLY A 134 3.92 -10.50 8.57
CA GLY A 134 5.06 -11.29 8.99
C GLY A 134 4.66 -12.74 9.24
N THR A 135 5.66 -13.55 9.56
CA THR A 135 5.44 -14.94 9.99
C THR A 135 6.36 -15.23 11.15
N ASP A 136 5.82 -15.79 12.24
CA ASP A 136 6.59 -16.33 13.35
C ASP A 136 6.22 -17.79 13.55
N ARG A 137 7.23 -18.67 13.60
CA ARG A 137 7.08 -20.14 13.75
C ARG A 137 6.01 -20.77 12.82
N GLY A 138 5.90 -20.26 11.60
CA GLY A 138 4.95 -20.75 10.59
C GLY A 138 3.54 -20.16 10.68
N VAL A 139 3.27 -19.29 11.66
CA VAL A 139 1.98 -18.60 11.81
C VAL A 139 2.06 -17.23 11.14
N PRO A 140 1.18 -16.90 10.19
CA PRO A 140 1.12 -15.57 9.59
C PRO A 140 0.44 -14.58 10.54
N TYR A 141 0.98 -13.36 10.61
CA TYR A 141 0.42 -12.26 11.40
C TYR A 141 0.27 -11.00 10.56
N MET A 142 -0.73 -10.20 10.87
CA MET A 142 -0.91 -8.84 10.36
C MET A 142 -0.85 -7.87 11.53
N VAL A 143 0.20 -7.05 11.59
CA VAL A 143 0.28 -5.94 12.55
C VAL A 143 -0.28 -4.68 11.89
N TYR A 144 -1.17 -3.96 12.55
CA TYR A 144 -1.82 -2.79 11.96
C TYR A 144 -2.14 -1.70 13.00
N GLU A 145 -2.39 -0.48 12.51
CA GLU A 145 -2.88 0.65 13.30
C GLU A 145 -4.41 0.57 13.38
N ALA A 146 -4.97 0.41 14.57
CA ALA A 146 -6.40 0.43 14.84
C ALA A 146 -6.80 1.78 15.46
N GLY A 147 -7.83 2.44 14.93
CA GLY A 147 -8.34 3.70 15.48
C GLY A 147 -7.97 4.95 14.68
N GLU A 148 -8.32 6.10 15.27
CA GLU A 148 -8.11 7.41 14.65
C GLU A 148 -6.62 7.71 14.44
N ARG A 149 -6.33 8.40 13.34
CA ARG A 149 -4.96 8.81 13.02
C ARG A 149 -4.35 9.60 14.18
N LEU A 150 -3.11 9.29 14.56
CA LEU A 150 -2.37 9.87 15.70
C LEU A 150 -2.90 9.48 17.10
N LYS A 151 -3.98 8.69 17.17
CA LYS A 151 -4.52 8.12 18.42
C LYS A 151 -4.66 6.60 18.33
N GLY A 152 -4.14 6.01 17.26
CA GLY A 152 -4.27 4.59 16.98
C GLY A 152 -3.47 3.73 17.95
N SER A 153 -3.97 2.53 18.18
CA SER A 153 -3.25 1.45 18.87
C SER A 153 -2.64 0.50 17.85
N ILE A 154 -1.59 -0.22 18.23
CA ILE A 154 -1.04 -1.30 17.40
C ILE A 154 -1.75 -2.60 17.76
N CYS A 155 -2.34 -3.25 16.76
CA CYS A 155 -3.06 -4.52 16.88
C CYS A 155 -2.37 -5.60 16.02
N VAL A 156 -2.64 -6.86 16.34
CA VAL A 156 -2.09 -8.06 15.68
C VAL A 156 -3.23 -9.06 15.42
#